data_AF-S0GNE3-F1
#
_entry.id   AF-S0GNE3-F1
#
_cell.length_a   1.000
_cell.length_b   1.000
_cell.length_c   1.000
_cell.angle_alpha   90.00
_cell.angle_beta   90.00
_cell.angle_gamma   90.00
#
_symmetry.space_group_name_H-M   'P 1'
#
loop_
_entity.id
_entity.type
_entity.pdbx_description
1 polymer ?
#
loop_
_entity_poly.entity_id
_entity_poly.type
_entity_poly.pdbx_seq_one_letter_code
_entity_poly.pdbx_strand_id
1 'polypeptide(L)'
;MSTHNPIISSREIARLIDISAVRADSTRQDVEDIIDGAIKHNFICVFPMPSMLLLVFEKLKDHPQIGIGGVVGFPSGGETTASKLFQAKELKEAGCNEIDMVLNIGKLKSGMLNDIEDEIREIKAAVSPLPLKVIMEVVLLTDEEIKTASSIILKAGADYIKTGTGWAGATTLHHIDLIKETVGDAIKLKVAGGVRTLDTLLEMYQMGVSRFGIGYKSALSIMEECINRETHE
;
A
#
# COMPACT_ATOMS: atom_id res chain seq x y z
N MET A 1 1.98 18.55 -29.38
CA MET A 1 1.83 17.08 -29.46
C MET A 1 0.73 16.74 -28.48
N SER A 2 -0.41 16.26 -28.97
CA SER A 2 -1.61 16.04 -28.16
C SER A 2 -1.36 14.88 -27.21
N THR A 3 -1.11 15.17 -25.93
CA THR A 3 -1.01 14.15 -24.89
C THR A 3 -2.42 13.66 -24.61
N HIS A 4 -2.86 12.64 -25.35
CA HIS A 4 -4.01 11.84 -24.94
C HIS A 4 -3.63 11.14 -23.64
N ASN A 5 -3.88 11.80 -22.50
CA ASN A 5 -3.94 11.12 -21.22
C ASN A 5 -4.99 10.01 -21.38
N PRO A 6 -4.66 8.74 -21.08
CA PRO A 6 -5.68 7.70 -21.10
C PRO A 6 -6.79 8.11 -20.13
N ILE A 7 -8.01 8.24 -20.65
CA ILE A 7 -9.21 8.52 -19.86
C ILE A 7 -9.46 7.26 -19.04
N ILE A 8 -8.91 7.22 -17.83
CA ILE A 8 -9.22 6.21 -16.83
C ILE A 8 -10.51 6.64 -16.13
N SER A 9 -11.50 5.76 -16.09
CA SER A 9 -12.79 6.05 -15.47
C SER A 9 -12.71 6.06 -13.94
N SER A 10 -13.67 6.67 -13.28
CA SER A 10 -13.78 6.80 -11.84
C SER A 10 -13.92 5.43 -11.21
N ARG A 11 -14.63 4.53 -11.90
CA ARG A 11 -14.69 3.11 -11.54
C ARG A 11 -13.31 2.47 -11.53
N GLU A 12 -12.49 2.72 -12.54
CA GLU A 12 -11.12 2.18 -12.61
C GLU A 12 -10.22 2.82 -11.53
N ILE A 13 -10.27 4.14 -11.34
CA ILE A 13 -9.53 4.82 -10.26
C ILE A 13 -9.91 4.28 -8.88
N ALA A 14 -11.19 4.04 -8.62
CA ALA A 14 -11.61 3.43 -7.36
C ALA A 14 -10.98 2.04 -7.18
N ARG A 15 -10.90 1.25 -8.26
CA ARG A 15 -10.16 -0.02 -8.29
C ARG A 15 -8.63 0.15 -8.34
N LEU A 16 -8.10 1.37 -8.16
CA LEU A 16 -6.69 1.70 -7.85
C LEU A 16 -6.45 2.26 -6.41
N ILE A 17 -7.49 2.49 -5.60
CA ILE A 17 -7.38 3.00 -4.21
C ILE A 17 -7.55 1.94 -3.11
N ASP A 18 -6.58 1.88 -2.19
CA ASP A 18 -6.57 1.14 -0.91
C ASP A 18 -6.87 2.19 0.14
N ILE A 19 -8.11 2.24 0.62
CA ILE A 19 -8.54 3.28 1.54
C ILE A 19 -8.13 2.90 2.97
N SER A 20 -7.58 3.86 3.72
CA SER A 20 -6.89 3.55 4.96
C SER A 20 -7.23 4.47 6.14
N ALA A 21 -7.27 3.84 7.33
CA ALA A 21 -7.36 4.47 8.65
C ALA A 21 -6.32 3.78 9.56
N VAL A 22 -5.05 4.09 9.32
CA VAL A 22 -3.88 3.45 9.94
C VAL A 22 -3.02 4.42 10.74
N ARG A 23 -3.62 5.47 11.30
CA ARG A 23 -2.92 6.40 12.21
C ARG A 23 -3.10 5.92 13.66
N ALA A 24 -2.16 6.27 14.54
CA ALA A 24 -2.25 5.92 15.97
C ALA A 24 -3.55 6.43 16.61
N ASP A 25 -4.04 7.57 16.14
CA ASP A 25 -5.25 8.25 16.58
C ASP A 25 -6.48 7.92 15.73
N SER A 26 -6.39 6.97 14.78
CA SER A 26 -7.55 6.50 14.02
C SER A 26 -8.57 5.87 14.97
N THR A 27 -9.73 6.51 15.07
CA THR A 27 -10.85 6.12 15.91
C THR A 27 -11.68 5.03 15.23
N ARG A 28 -12.64 4.47 15.98
CA ARG A 28 -13.67 3.60 15.40
C ARG A 28 -14.44 4.31 14.28
N GLN A 29 -14.76 5.59 14.43
CA GLN A 29 -15.48 6.35 13.40
C GLN A 29 -14.66 6.45 12.11
N ASP A 30 -13.34 6.69 12.20
CA ASP A 30 -12.48 6.72 11.02
C ASP A 30 -12.48 5.38 10.28
N VAL A 31 -12.58 4.26 11.00
CA VAL A 31 -12.71 2.93 10.40
C VAL A 31 -14.07 2.73 9.73
N GLU A 32 -15.15 3.20 10.36
CA GLU A 32 -16.49 3.15 9.75
C GLU A 32 -16.56 4.01 8.48
N ASP A 33 -15.94 5.18 8.48
CA ASP A 33 -15.86 6.07 7.32
C ASP A 33 -15.15 5.42 6.12
N ILE A 34 -14.02 4.73 6.33
CA ILE A 34 -13.34 4.04 5.22
C ILE A 34 -14.13 2.84 4.69
N ILE A 35 -14.91 2.16 5.54
CA ILE A 35 -15.80 1.07 5.13
C ILE A 35 -16.92 1.62 4.25
N ASP A 36 -17.60 2.67 4.70
CA ASP A 36 -18.69 3.30 3.96
C ASP A 36 -18.20 3.88 2.63
N GLY A 37 -17.02 4.51 2.65
CA GLY A 37 -16.33 4.99 1.45
C GLY A 37 -16.02 3.86 0.46
N ALA A 38 -15.50 2.72 0.96
CA ALA A 38 -15.20 1.57 0.14
C ALA A 38 -16.45 0.95 -0.48
N ILE A 39 -17.56 0.85 0.25
CA ILE A 39 -18.84 0.36 -0.27
C ILE A 39 -19.38 1.32 -1.34
N LYS A 40 -19.41 2.62 -1.05
CA LYS A 40 -19.96 3.65 -1.93
C LYS A 40 -19.22 3.75 -3.26
N HIS A 41 -17.89 3.79 -3.22
CA HIS A 41 -17.06 3.99 -4.41
C HIS A 41 -16.50 2.69 -5.00
N ASN A 42 -16.74 1.54 -4.33
CA ASN A 42 -16.19 0.25 -4.69
C ASN A 42 -14.65 0.23 -4.71
N PHE A 43 -14.01 0.82 -3.68
CA PHE A 43 -12.55 0.74 -3.53
C PHE A 43 -12.08 -0.72 -3.42
N ILE A 44 -10.84 -1.00 -3.82
CA ILE A 44 -10.38 -2.41 -3.90
C ILE A 44 -10.24 -3.05 -2.52
N CYS A 45 -9.81 -2.28 -1.52
CA CYS A 45 -9.38 -2.81 -0.23
C CYS A 45 -9.45 -1.73 0.85
N VAL A 46 -9.77 -2.14 2.07
CA VAL A 46 -9.72 -1.31 3.29
C VAL A 46 -8.55 -1.72 4.16
N PHE A 47 -7.86 -0.73 4.75
CA PHE A 47 -6.74 -0.95 5.67
C PHE A 47 -7.01 -0.24 7.00
N PRO A 48 -7.45 -0.96 8.05
CA PRO A 48 -7.48 -0.46 9.42
C PRO A 48 -6.18 -0.79 10.17
N MET A 49 -6.03 -0.30 11.40
CA MET A 49 -5.11 -0.94 12.36
C MET A 49 -5.63 -2.34 12.75
N PRO A 50 -4.76 -3.33 13.05
CA PRO A 50 -5.16 -4.71 13.29
C PRO A 50 -6.24 -4.90 14.37
N SER A 51 -6.23 -4.07 15.42
CA SER A 51 -7.22 -4.10 16.51
C SER A 51 -8.67 -3.84 16.07
N MET A 52 -8.88 -3.28 14.88
CA MET A 52 -10.20 -2.94 14.35
C MET A 52 -10.68 -3.94 13.28
N LEU A 53 -9.92 -5.01 12.98
CA LEU A 53 -10.26 -5.94 11.90
C LEU A 53 -11.59 -6.66 12.11
N LEU A 54 -11.93 -7.03 13.36
CA LEU A 54 -13.22 -7.68 13.65
C LEU A 54 -14.42 -6.83 13.18
N LEU A 55 -14.36 -5.51 13.41
CA LEU A 55 -15.38 -4.58 12.94
C LEU A 55 -15.47 -4.56 11.42
N VAL A 56 -14.31 -4.56 10.75
CA VAL A 56 -14.24 -4.53 9.29
C VAL A 56 -14.81 -5.82 8.68
N PHE A 57 -14.44 -6.99 9.21
CA PHE A 57 -14.99 -8.28 8.77
C PHE A 57 -16.50 -8.33 8.92
N GLU A 58 -17.03 -7.88 10.06
CA GLU A 58 -18.48 -7.86 10.31
C GLU A 58 -19.22 -6.97 9.30
N LYS A 59 -18.72 -5.74 9.07
CA LYS A 59 -19.38 -4.76 8.21
C LYS A 59 -19.23 -5.05 6.71
N LEU A 60 -18.16 -5.73 6.29
CA LEU A 60 -17.91 -6.06 4.88
C LEU A 60 -18.31 -7.49 4.47
N LYS A 61 -18.93 -8.27 5.36
CA LYS A 61 -19.33 -9.67 5.08
C LYS A 61 -20.17 -9.84 3.80
N ASP A 62 -21.02 -8.86 3.49
CA ASP A 62 -21.92 -8.87 2.32
C ASP A 62 -21.32 -8.14 1.10
N HIS A 63 -20.04 -7.76 1.18
CA HIS A 63 -19.29 -7.02 0.15
C HIS A 63 -17.97 -7.74 -0.23
N PRO A 64 -18.01 -9.00 -0.70
CA PRO A 64 -16.82 -9.83 -0.92
C PRO A 64 -15.87 -9.32 -2.02
N GLN A 65 -16.29 -8.34 -2.82
CA GLN A 65 -15.46 -7.67 -3.82
C GLN A 65 -14.48 -6.62 -3.24
N ILE A 66 -14.65 -6.27 -1.96
CA ILE A 66 -13.79 -5.33 -1.22
C ILE A 66 -12.84 -6.17 -0.35
N GLY A 67 -11.55 -6.07 -0.62
CA GLY A 67 -10.52 -6.74 0.17
C GLY A 67 -10.33 -6.11 1.54
N ILE A 68 -9.75 -6.88 2.46
CA ILE A 68 -9.37 -6.43 3.79
C ILE A 68 -7.87 -6.65 3.95
N GLY A 69 -7.13 -5.57 4.12
CA GLY A 69 -5.68 -5.56 4.20
C GLY A 69 -5.18 -5.60 5.64
N GLY A 70 -4.12 -6.36 5.88
CA GLY A 70 -3.40 -6.40 7.15
C GLY A 70 -2.06 -5.69 7.08
N VAL A 71 -1.62 -5.07 8.19
CA VAL A 71 -0.30 -4.44 8.29
C VAL A 71 0.60 -5.20 9.28
N VAL A 72 1.86 -5.44 8.91
CA VAL A 72 2.83 -6.22 9.70
C VAL A 72 4.06 -5.37 10.02
N GLY A 73 4.47 -5.35 11.30
CA GLY A 73 5.57 -4.52 11.78
C GLY A 73 5.34 -3.02 11.54
N PHE A 74 4.08 -2.59 11.52
CA PHE A 74 3.73 -1.23 11.10
C PHE A 74 3.63 -0.26 12.29
N PRO A 75 4.09 1.01 12.16
CA PRO A 75 4.72 1.60 10.97
C PRO A 75 6.26 1.48 10.95
N SER A 76 6.90 0.98 12.01
CA SER A 76 8.35 1.15 12.20
C SER A 76 9.22 0.13 11.44
N GLY A 77 8.73 -1.10 11.29
CA GLY A 77 9.45 -2.25 10.74
C GLY A 77 10.56 -2.80 11.64
N GLY A 78 10.74 -2.25 12.84
CA GLY A 78 11.86 -2.56 13.74
C GLY A 78 11.69 -3.81 14.59
N GLU A 79 10.54 -4.48 14.52
CA GLU A 79 10.25 -5.67 15.31
C GLU A 79 11.08 -6.88 14.85
N THR A 80 11.16 -7.91 15.70
CA THR A 80 11.83 -9.17 15.34
C THR A 80 11.08 -9.90 14.24
N THR A 81 11.80 -10.69 13.44
CA THR A 81 11.22 -11.57 12.41
C THR A 81 10.16 -12.51 13.00
N ALA A 82 10.41 -13.07 14.19
CA ALA A 82 9.43 -13.91 14.90
C ALA A 82 8.12 -13.17 15.22
N SER A 83 8.20 -11.91 15.67
CA SER A 83 7.02 -11.07 15.93
C SER A 83 6.25 -10.77 14.66
N LYS A 84 6.95 -10.40 13.56
CA LYS A 84 6.31 -10.15 12.27
C LYS A 84 5.66 -11.40 11.68
N LEU A 85 6.30 -12.56 11.81
CA LEU A 85 5.74 -13.85 11.39
C LEU A 85 4.46 -14.21 12.16
N PHE A 86 4.45 -13.97 13.47
CA PHE A 86 3.25 -14.17 14.27
C PHE A 86 2.09 -13.31 13.77
N GLN A 87 2.32 -11.99 13.61
CA GLN A 87 1.31 -11.05 13.08
C GLN A 87 0.83 -11.47 11.69
N ALA A 88 1.75 -11.83 10.80
CA ALA A 88 1.42 -12.20 9.43
C ALA A 88 0.52 -13.45 9.36
N LYS A 89 0.77 -14.45 10.22
CA LYS A 89 -0.07 -15.66 10.33
C LYS A 89 -1.43 -15.34 10.94
N GLU A 90 -1.46 -14.57 12.03
CA GLU A 90 -2.69 -14.13 12.68
C GLU A 90 -3.61 -13.39 11.70
N LEU A 91 -3.08 -12.42 10.93
CA LEU A 91 -3.84 -11.65 9.97
C LEU A 91 -4.40 -12.51 8.83
N LYS A 92 -3.61 -13.48 8.34
CA LYS A 92 -4.06 -14.45 7.34
C LYS A 92 -5.17 -15.34 7.88
N GLU A 93 -4.99 -15.89 9.09
CA GLU A 93 -5.98 -16.76 9.75
C GLU A 93 -7.28 -16.02 10.07
N ALA A 94 -7.18 -14.72 10.39
CA ALA A 94 -8.34 -13.85 10.60
C ALA A 94 -9.13 -13.57 9.31
N GLY A 95 -8.53 -13.78 8.13
CA GLY A 95 -9.20 -13.64 6.83
C GLY A 95 -8.80 -12.42 6.01
N CYS A 96 -7.69 -11.75 6.33
CA CYS A 96 -7.17 -10.70 5.46
C CYS A 96 -6.85 -11.24 4.05
N ASN A 97 -7.10 -10.43 3.02
CA ASN A 97 -6.88 -10.81 1.62
C ASN A 97 -5.48 -10.48 1.12
N GLU A 98 -4.76 -9.60 1.82
CA GLU A 98 -3.41 -9.16 1.46
C GLU A 98 -2.69 -8.55 2.67
N ILE A 99 -1.35 -8.55 2.63
CA ILE A 99 -0.50 -8.10 3.73
C ILE A 99 0.47 -7.03 3.24
N ASP A 100 0.55 -5.92 3.96
CA ASP A 100 1.54 -4.87 3.80
C ASP A 100 2.52 -4.91 4.99
N MET A 101 3.72 -5.46 4.81
CA MET A 101 4.75 -5.49 5.86
C MET A 101 5.70 -4.30 5.75
N VAL A 102 6.25 -3.81 6.86
CA VAL A 102 7.33 -2.80 6.83
C VAL A 102 8.70 -3.48 6.87
N LEU A 103 9.56 -3.09 5.92
CA LEU A 103 10.97 -3.48 5.88
C LEU A 103 11.67 -3.09 7.18
N ASN A 104 12.65 -3.87 7.65
CA ASN A 104 13.48 -3.40 8.75
C ASN A 104 14.47 -2.33 8.25
N ILE A 105 14.08 -1.07 8.40
CA ILE A 105 14.83 0.10 7.91
C ILE A 105 16.20 0.21 8.59
N GLY A 106 16.28 -0.10 9.89
CA GLY A 106 17.55 -0.08 10.64
C GLY A 106 18.56 -1.09 10.10
N LYS A 107 18.11 -2.32 9.81
CA LYS A 107 18.94 -3.35 9.16
C LYS A 107 19.40 -2.92 7.77
N LEU A 108 18.53 -2.28 6.97
CA LEU A 108 18.88 -1.81 5.63
C LEU A 108 20.02 -0.80 5.69
N LYS A 109 19.86 0.22 6.55
CA LYS A 109 20.87 1.25 6.78
C LYS A 109 22.19 0.72 7.34
N SER A 110 22.14 -0.45 7.99
CA SER A 110 23.31 -1.13 8.54
C SER A 110 23.95 -2.14 7.57
N GLY A 111 23.44 -2.28 6.34
CA GLY A 111 23.96 -3.24 5.35
C GLY A 111 23.66 -4.70 5.68
N MET A 112 22.71 -4.98 6.57
CA MET A 112 22.32 -6.34 6.98
C MET A 112 21.34 -6.94 5.95
N LEU A 113 21.79 -7.03 4.69
CA LEU A 113 20.91 -7.28 3.55
C LEU A 113 20.34 -8.71 3.52
N ASN A 114 21.13 -9.71 3.92
CA ASN A 114 20.69 -11.10 3.97
C ASN A 114 19.55 -11.27 4.99
N ASP A 115 19.68 -10.67 6.17
CA ASP A 115 18.65 -10.73 7.22
C ASP A 115 17.30 -10.15 6.76
N ILE A 116 17.34 -9.17 5.87
CA ILE A 116 16.14 -8.54 5.29
C ILE A 116 15.55 -9.45 4.21
N GLU A 117 16.39 -9.98 3.32
CA GLU A 117 15.95 -10.90 2.28
C GLU A 117 15.29 -12.15 2.88
N ASP A 118 15.89 -12.72 3.90
CA ASP A 118 15.40 -13.90 4.61
C ASP A 118 14.08 -13.60 5.34
N GLU A 119 13.96 -12.46 6.04
CA GLU A 119 12.70 -12.05 6.69
C GLU A 119 11.55 -11.93 5.68
N ILE A 120 11.79 -11.32 4.51
CA ILE A 120 10.76 -11.19 3.46
C ILE A 120 10.37 -12.57 2.92
N ARG A 121 11.35 -13.45 2.65
CA ARG A 121 11.08 -14.83 2.18
C ARG A 121 10.25 -15.62 3.18
N GLU A 122 10.60 -15.55 4.46
CA GLU A 122 9.87 -16.24 5.54
C GLU A 122 8.43 -15.73 5.66
N ILE A 123 8.22 -14.41 5.65
CA ILE A 123 6.88 -13.82 5.72
C ILE A 123 6.09 -14.15 4.45
N LYS A 124 6.69 -14.08 3.26
CA LYS A 124 6.03 -14.44 2.00
C LYS A 124 5.56 -15.89 2.02
N ALA A 125 6.40 -16.81 2.50
CA ALA A 125 6.03 -18.22 2.63
C ALA A 125 4.87 -18.41 3.62
N ALA A 126 4.87 -17.70 4.76
CA ALA A 126 3.82 -17.80 5.76
C ALA A 126 2.45 -17.30 5.25
N VAL A 127 2.43 -16.20 4.48
CA VAL A 127 1.18 -15.57 4.01
C VAL A 127 0.68 -16.15 2.68
N SER A 128 1.50 -16.87 1.92
CA SER A 128 1.11 -17.48 0.64
C SER A 128 -0.21 -18.28 0.75
N PRO A 129 -1.17 -18.12 -0.18
CA PRO A 129 -1.05 -17.46 -1.48
C PRO A 129 -1.41 -15.96 -1.46
N LEU A 130 -1.56 -15.32 -0.29
CA LEU A 130 -1.92 -13.90 -0.23
C LEU A 130 -0.82 -13.01 -0.86
N PRO A 131 -1.19 -11.90 -1.51
CA PRO A 131 -0.23 -10.88 -1.92
C PRO A 131 0.49 -10.28 -0.72
N LEU A 132 1.81 -10.22 -0.80
CA LEU A 132 2.69 -9.54 0.13
C LEU A 132 3.24 -8.28 -0.52
N LYS A 133 3.06 -7.14 0.16
CA LYS A 133 3.65 -5.86 -0.20
C LYS A 133 4.67 -5.47 0.85
N VAL A 134 5.86 -5.05 0.42
CA VAL A 134 6.93 -4.63 1.33
C VAL A 134 7.08 -3.12 1.30
N ILE A 135 6.79 -2.47 2.42
CA ILE A 135 6.92 -1.03 2.65
C ILE A 135 8.38 -0.69 2.92
N MET A 136 8.98 0.13 2.06
CA MET A 136 10.37 0.57 2.21
C MET A 136 10.55 1.79 3.12
N GLU A 137 9.52 2.64 3.19
CA GLU A 137 9.59 3.98 3.78
C GLU A 137 10.65 4.87 3.11
N VAL A 138 10.51 5.03 1.78
CA VAL A 138 11.47 5.70 0.89
C VAL A 138 11.94 7.07 1.36
N VAL A 139 11.11 7.83 2.08
CA VAL A 139 11.46 9.17 2.59
C VAL A 139 12.58 9.17 3.63
N LEU A 140 12.87 8.01 4.21
CA LEU A 140 13.98 7.82 5.15
C LEU A 140 15.24 7.28 4.46
N LEU A 141 15.16 6.95 3.17
CA LEU A 141 16.20 6.25 2.43
C LEU A 141 16.94 7.18 1.47
N THR A 142 18.21 6.89 1.24
CA THR A 142 18.96 7.48 0.12
C THR A 142 18.59 6.81 -1.20
N ASP A 143 18.92 7.44 -2.33
CA ASP A 143 18.67 6.86 -3.66
C ASP A 143 19.28 5.45 -3.79
N GLU A 144 20.52 5.25 -3.33
CA GLU A 144 21.18 3.94 -3.34
C GLU A 144 20.52 2.91 -2.42
N GLU A 145 20.01 3.34 -1.27
CA GLU A 145 19.25 2.48 -0.37
C GLU A 145 17.91 2.07 -0.99
N ILE A 146 17.26 2.97 -1.76
CA ILE A 146 16.03 2.66 -2.51
C ILE A 146 16.31 1.61 -3.59
N LYS A 147 17.37 1.78 -4.39
CA LYS A 147 17.75 0.80 -5.43
C LYS A 147 18.10 -0.56 -4.80
N THR A 148 18.86 -0.55 -3.71
CA THR A 148 19.25 -1.76 -2.97
C THR A 148 18.02 -2.51 -2.43
N ALA A 149 17.14 -1.82 -1.71
CA ALA A 149 15.94 -2.43 -1.14
C ALA A 149 14.97 -2.92 -2.22
N SER A 150 14.79 -2.19 -3.31
CA SER A 150 13.94 -2.62 -4.43
C SER A 150 14.41 -3.95 -5.03
N SER A 151 15.73 -4.09 -5.23
CA SER A 151 16.34 -5.32 -5.73
C SER A 151 16.15 -6.50 -4.77
N ILE A 152 16.34 -6.28 -3.46
CA ILE A 152 16.15 -7.30 -2.42
C ILE A 152 14.69 -7.76 -2.36
N ILE A 153 13.74 -6.82 -2.39
CA ILE A 153 12.31 -7.13 -2.33
C ILE A 153 11.88 -7.99 -3.54
N LEU A 154 12.33 -7.63 -4.74
CA LEU A 154 12.09 -8.42 -5.95
C LEU A 154 12.69 -9.83 -5.81
N LYS A 155 13.96 -9.94 -5.40
CA LYS A 155 14.66 -11.22 -5.24
C LYS A 155 14.03 -12.13 -4.17
N ALA A 156 13.48 -11.54 -3.11
CA ALA A 156 12.82 -12.25 -2.02
C ALA A 156 11.41 -12.78 -2.41
N GLY A 157 10.86 -12.37 -3.56
CA GLY A 157 9.61 -12.89 -4.10
C GLY A 157 8.34 -12.21 -3.54
N ALA A 158 8.45 -10.97 -3.06
CA ALA A 158 7.25 -10.16 -2.78
C ALA A 158 6.48 -9.84 -4.06
N ASP A 159 5.18 -9.56 -3.94
CA ASP A 159 4.33 -9.25 -5.10
C ASP A 159 4.28 -7.76 -5.40
N TYR A 160 4.52 -6.92 -4.38
CA TYR A 160 4.59 -5.48 -4.51
C TYR A 160 5.75 -4.88 -3.72
N ILE A 161 6.35 -3.83 -4.29
CA ILE A 161 7.02 -2.80 -3.52
C ILE A 161 5.98 -1.77 -3.09
N LYS A 162 6.02 -1.33 -1.83
CA LYS A 162 5.23 -0.21 -1.32
C LYS A 162 6.15 0.93 -0.88
N THR A 163 5.89 2.15 -1.34
CA THR A 163 6.83 3.26 -1.14
C THR A 163 6.94 3.69 0.33
N GLY A 164 5.82 3.87 1.02
CA GLY A 164 5.84 4.35 2.41
C GLY A 164 4.63 3.96 3.23
N THR A 165 4.68 4.30 4.51
CA THR A 165 3.56 4.10 5.45
C THR A 165 2.60 5.28 5.45
N GLY A 166 3.04 6.44 4.97
CA GLY A 166 2.36 7.72 5.15
C GLY A 166 2.62 8.39 6.50
N TRP A 167 3.51 7.84 7.34
CA TRP A 167 3.86 8.40 8.64
C TRP A 167 5.09 9.30 8.62
N ALA A 168 6.08 9.00 7.79
CA ALA A 168 7.33 9.74 7.75
C ALA A 168 7.32 10.94 6.78
N GLY A 169 6.54 10.88 5.70
CA GLY A 169 6.52 11.93 4.69
C GLY A 169 5.78 11.55 3.40
N ALA A 170 5.88 12.42 2.40
CA ALA A 170 5.27 12.21 1.09
C ALA A 170 6.23 11.47 0.15
N THR A 171 5.71 10.48 -0.58
CA THR A 171 6.40 9.88 -1.73
C THR A 171 6.43 10.88 -2.88
N THR A 172 7.59 11.06 -3.51
CA THR A 172 7.78 11.92 -4.68
C THR A 172 7.84 11.09 -5.97
N LEU A 173 7.70 11.75 -7.12
CA LEU A 173 7.91 11.09 -8.42
C LEU A 173 9.33 10.53 -8.55
N HIS A 174 10.34 11.23 -8.02
CA HIS A 174 11.73 10.76 -7.97
C HIS A 174 11.88 9.40 -7.29
N HIS A 175 11.17 9.18 -6.16
CA HIS A 175 11.20 7.86 -5.51
C HIS A 175 10.61 6.75 -6.40
N ILE A 176 9.58 7.06 -7.18
CA ILE A 176 8.97 6.11 -8.12
C ILE A 176 9.93 5.81 -9.26
N ASP A 177 10.56 6.83 -9.82
CA ASP A 177 11.56 6.69 -10.89
C ASP A 177 12.71 5.76 -10.46
N LEU A 178 13.28 5.96 -9.27
CA LEU A 178 14.35 5.11 -8.74
C LEU A 178 13.93 3.63 -8.61
N ILE A 179 12.71 3.37 -8.14
CA ILE A 179 12.17 2.02 -8.05
C ILE A 179 12.02 1.44 -9.47
N LYS A 180 11.39 2.19 -10.39
CA LYS A 180 11.14 1.73 -11.76
C LYS A 180 12.43 1.51 -12.55
N GLU A 181 13.45 2.36 -12.38
CA GLU A 181 14.78 2.17 -12.96
C GLU A 181 15.41 0.84 -12.51
N THR A 182 15.16 0.45 -11.25
CA THR A 182 15.76 -0.74 -10.65
C THR A 182 15.06 -2.04 -11.05
N VAL A 183 13.72 -2.07 -10.99
CA VAL A 183 12.94 -3.32 -11.12
C VAL A 183 12.03 -3.37 -12.35
N GLY A 184 11.90 -2.27 -13.09
CA GLY A 184 11.02 -2.19 -14.26
C GLY A 184 9.59 -2.61 -13.93
N ASP A 185 9.06 -3.56 -14.70
CA ASP A 185 7.73 -4.16 -14.53
C ASP A 185 7.77 -5.56 -13.90
N ALA A 186 8.93 -5.99 -13.37
CA ALA A 186 9.11 -7.33 -12.79
C ALA A 186 8.34 -7.53 -11.47
N ILE A 187 7.95 -6.45 -10.80
CA ILE A 187 7.16 -6.43 -9.57
C ILE A 187 6.21 -5.24 -9.60
N LYS A 188 5.03 -5.38 -8.98
CA LYS A 188 4.03 -4.30 -8.95
C LYS A 188 4.42 -3.22 -7.95
N LEU A 189 3.92 -2.01 -8.15
CA LEU A 189 4.19 -0.87 -7.27
C LEU A 189 2.91 -0.37 -6.62
N LYS A 190 2.95 -0.19 -5.30
CA LYS A 190 1.95 0.52 -4.50
C LYS A 190 2.55 1.80 -3.95
N VAL A 191 1.95 2.94 -4.24
CA VAL A 191 2.37 4.22 -3.65
C VAL A 191 1.51 4.55 -2.45
N ALA A 192 2.12 5.01 -1.36
CA ALA A 192 1.40 5.58 -0.22
C ALA A 192 2.19 6.76 0.36
N GLY A 193 1.46 7.69 0.98
CA GLY A 193 2.00 8.95 1.48
C GLY A 193 2.14 10.00 0.37
N GLY A 194 1.41 11.11 0.48
CA GLY A 194 1.53 12.26 -0.43
C GLY A 194 0.56 12.30 -1.62
N VAL A 195 -0.19 11.23 -1.90
CA VAL A 195 -1.19 11.20 -2.98
C VAL A 195 -2.47 11.89 -2.51
N ARG A 196 -2.63 13.18 -2.87
CA ARG A 196 -3.72 14.03 -2.36
C ARG A 196 -4.68 14.55 -3.42
N THR A 197 -4.29 14.54 -4.69
CA THR A 197 -5.07 15.08 -5.81
C THR A 197 -5.17 14.04 -6.92
N LEU A 198 -6.18 14.21 -7.78
CA LEU A 198 -6.36 13.34 -8.94
C LEU A 198 -5.17 13.43 -9.89
N ASP A 199 -4.67 14.63 -10.17
CA ASP A 199 -3.55 14.82 -11.09
C ASP A 199 -2.28 14.09 -10.63
N THR A 200 -1.94 14.15 -9.34
CA THR A 200 -0.79 13.38 -8.80
C THR A 200 -1.01 11.87 -8.92
N LEU A 201 -2.23 11.38 -8.70
CA LEU A 201 -2.54 9.97 -8.89
C LEU A 201 -2.36 9.56 -10.36
N LEU A 202 -2.86 10.37 -11.30
CA LEU A 202 -2.76 10.11 -12.74
C LEU A 202 -1.31 10.13 -13.24
N GLU A 203 -0.50 11.09 -12.78
CA GLU A 203 0.94 11.13 -13.08
C GLU A 203 1.64 9.84 -12.61
N MET A 204 1.41 9.44 -11.37
CA MET A 204 2.00 8.22 -10.81
C MET A 204 1.47 6.95 -11.50
N TYR A 205 0.20 6.93 -11.89
CA TYR A 205 -0.39 5.83 -12.66
C TYR A 205 0.31 5.67 -14.02
N GLN A 206 0.61 6.78 -14.71
CA GLN A 206 1.36 6.77 -15.97
C GLN A 206 2.79 6.24 -15.81
N MET A 207 3.38 6.37 -14.63
CA MET A 207 4.69 5.78 -14.29
C MET A 207 4.61 4.26 -14.00
N GLY A 208 3.43 3.64 -14.10
CA GLY A 208 3.22 2.22 -13.89
C GLY A 208 2.86 1.82 -12.45
N VAL A 209 2.45 2.79 -11.61
CA VAL A 209 1.93 2.48 -10.27
C VAL A 209 0.60 1.74 -10.39
N SER A 210 0.49 0.59 -9.72
CA SER A 210 -0.68 -0.30 -9.83
C SER A 210 -1.67 -0.16 -8.66
N ARG A 211 -1.27 0.52 -7.58
CA ARG A 211 -2.03 0.62 -6.32
C ARG A 211 -1.70 1.91 -5.58
N PHE A 212 -2.69 2.50 -4.91
CA PHE A 212 -2.52 3.71 -4.11
C PHE A 212 -3.10 3.55 -2.71
N GLY A 213 -2.27 3.64 -1.68
CA GLY A 213 -2.72 3.77 -0.29
C GLY A 213 -3.07 5.22 0.02
N ILE A 214 -4.36 5.50 0.21
CA ILE A 214 -4.87 6.87 0.39
C ILE A 214 -5.76 6.92 1.65
N GLY A 215 -5.63 8.00 2.44
CA GLY A 215 -6.51 8.24 3.58
C GLY A 215 -7.90 8.73 3.15
N TYR A 216 -8.89 8.55 4.01
CA TYR A 216 -10.31 8.80 3.72
C TYR A 216 -10.59 10.13 2.98
N LYS A 217 -10.17 11.27 3.57
CA LYS A 217 -10.48 12.60 3.02
C LYS A 217 -9.93 12.82 1.60
N SER A 218 -8.68 12.41 1.36
CA SER A 218 -8.06 12.53 0.04
C SER A 218 -8.69 11.57 -0.98
N ALA A 219 -9.05 10.35 -0.57
CA ALA A 219 -9.73 9.42 -1.45
C ALA A 219 -11.07 9.97 -1.93
N LEU A 220 -11.87 10.59 -1.03
CA LEU A 220 -13.13 11.22 -1.42
C LEU A 220 -12.93 12.41 -2.36
N SER A 221 -11.98 13.30 -2.07
CA SER A 221 -11.68 14.45 -2.92
C SER A 221 -11.26 14.02 -4.33
N ILE A 222 -10.43 12.98 -4.45
CA ILE A 222 -10.00 12.43 -5.73
C ILE A 222 -11.19 11.85 -6.50
N MET A 223 -12.07 11.11 -5.82
CA MET A 223 -13.25 10.51 -6.46
C MET A 223 -14.26 11.56 -6.91
N GLU A 224 -14.52 12.58 -6.10
CA GLU A 224 -15.40 13.70 -6.46
C GLU A 224 -14.88 14.43 -7.70
N GLU A 225 -13.59 14.76 -7.71
CA GLU A 225 -12.95 15.41 -8.85
C GLU A 225 -13.02 14.54 -10.11
N CYS A 226 -12.73 13.23 -10.00
CA CYS A 226 -12.76 12.30 -11.12
C CYS A 226 -14.16 12.18 -11.72
N ILE A 227 -15.19 12.01 -10.86
CA ILE A 227 -16.59 11.92 -11.29
C ILE A 227 -17.01 13.21 -11.99
N ASN A 228 -16.65 14.38 -11.45
CA ASN A 228 -16.98 15.66 -12.06
C ASN A 228 -16.32 15.82 -13.44
N ARG A 229 -15.04 15.44 -13.59
CA ARG A 229 -14.35 15.47 -14.89
C ARG A 229 -15.03 14.54 -15.90
N GLU A 230 -15.40 13.33 -15.50
CA GLU A 230 -16.12 12.38 -16.37
C GLU A 230 -17.50 12.83 -16.82
N THR A 231 -18.26 13.51 -15.96
CA THR A 231 -19.62 13.97 -16.31
C THR A 231 -19.64 15.23 -17.17
N HIS A 232 -18.51 15.93 -17.28
CA HIS A 232 -18.38 17.20 -17.98
C HIS A 232 -17.47 17.13 -19.23
N GLU A 233 -16.98 15.94 -19.58
CA GLU A 233 -16.43 15.59 -20.90
C GLU A 233 -17.53 15.12 -21.87
#